data_AF-A0A924VAJ6-F1
#
_entry.id   AF-A0A924VAJ6-F1
#
_cell.length_a   1.000
_cell.length_b   1.000
_cell.length_c   1.000
_cell.angle_alpha   90.00
_cell.angle_beta   90.00
_cell.angle_gamma   90.00
#
_symmetry.space_group_name_H-M   'P 1'
#
loop_
_entity.id
_entity.type
_entity.pdbx_description
1 polymer ?
#
loop_
_entity_poly.entity_id
_entity_poly.type
_entity_poly.pdbx_seq_one_letter_code
_entity_poly.pdbx_strand_id
1 'polypeptide(L)'
;MRLELSHRIRDLALFNFAIDSKLRACDLVKLKVRDISHGDPIAPRAIVMQQRTGRPVQFEIIEQTRKSVAEWLALAKLKSEYTAAQ
;
A
#
# COMPACT_ATOMS: atom_id res chain seq x y z
N MET A 1 -9.90 16.27 16.80
CA MET A 1 -10.12 16.55 15.36
C MET A 1 -9.11 15.83 14.43
N ARG A 2 -8.69 14.59 14.72
CA ARG A 2 -7.72 13.85 13.87
C ARG A 2 -8.38 12.76 13.01
N LEU A 3 -9.57 12.30 13.39
CA LEU A 3 -10.29 11.22 12.68
C LEU A 3 -10.63 11.57 11.23
N GLU A 4 -11.15 12.78 10.97
CA GLU A 4 -11.49 13.20 9.60
C GLU A 4 -10.27 13.32 8.69
N LEU A 5 -9.15 13.79 9.23
CA LEU A 5 -7.90 13.90 8.49
C LEU A 5 -7.34 12.51 8.16
N SER A 6 -7.39 11.59 9.13
CA SER A 6 -7.00 10.18 8.93
C SER A 6 -7.88 9.48 7.89
N HIS A 7 -9.19 9.74 7.86
CA HIS A 7 -10.07 9.23 6.81
C HIS A 7 -9.70 9.78 5.43
N ARG A 8 -9.50 11.10 5.31
CA ARG A 8 -9.11 11.72 4.03
C ARG A 8 -7.78 11.19 3.50
N ILE A 9 -6.77 11.02 4.36
CA ILE A 9 -5.45 10.55 3.94
C ILE A 9 -5.48 9.07 3.54
N ARG A 10 -6.24 8.23 4.26
CA ARG A 10 -6.46 6.84 3.87
C ARG A 10 -7.12 6.75 2.49
N ASP A 11 -8.18 7.51 2.29
CA ASP A 11 -8.97 7.42 1.05
C ASP A 11 -8.17 7.97 -0.14
N LEU A 12 -7.33 9.00 0.06
CA LEU A 12 -6.36 9.48 -0.93
C LEU A 12 -5.30 8.42 -1.27
N ALA A 13 -4.72 7.77 -0.24
CA ALA A 13 -3.73 6.71 -0.44
C ALA A 13 -4.32 5.54 -1.23
N LEU A 14 -5.55 5.10 -0.89
CA LEU A 14 -6.26 4.05 -1.60
C LEU A 14 -6.59 4.44 -3.04
N PHE A 15 -7.02 5.68 -3.28
CA PHE A 15 -7.35 6.17 -4.62
C PHE A 15 -6.12 6.19 -5.53
N ASN A 16 -5.01 6.76 -5.07
CA ASN A 16 -3.75 6.79 -5.82
C ASN A 16 -3.25 5.36 -6.11
N PHE A 17 -3.36 4.46 -5.12
CA PHE A 17 -2.95 3.07 -5.30
C PHE A 17 -3.87 2.29 -6.25
N ALA A 18 -5.18 2.58 -6.27
CA ALA A 18 -6.12 1.97 -7.21
C ALA A 18 -5.81 2.33 -8.67
N ILE A 19 -5.38 3.58 -8.91
CA ILE A 19 -4.98 4.07 -10.24
C ILE A 19 -3.75 3.30 -10.74
N ASP A 20 -2.74 3.15 -9.87
CA ASP A 20 -1.46 2.54 -10.22
C ASP A 20 -1.56 1.02 -10.39
N SER A 21 -2.24 0.34 -9.46
CA SER A 21 -2.11 -1.10 -9.27
C SER A 21 -2.95 -1.96 -10.21
N LYS A 22 -3.91 -1.35 -10.93
CA LYS A 22 -4.93 -2.05 -11.74
C LYS A 22 -5.63 -3.19 -10.97
N LEU A 23 -5.57 -3.16 -9.64
CA LEU A 23 -6.17 -4.17 -8.79
C LEU A 23 -7.67 -3.94 -8.71
N ARG A 24 -8.40 -5.03 -8.46
CA ARG A 24 -9.83 -4.94 -8.15
C ARG A 24 -9.98 -4.35 -6.77
N ALA A 25 -11.08 -3.65 -6.51
CA ALA A 25 -11.37 -3.08 -5.20
C ALA A 25 -11.27 -4.13 -4.07
N CYS A 26 -11.70 -5.38 -4.31
CA CYS A 26 -11.60 -6.47 -3.34
C CYS A 26 -10.16 -6.91 -3.02
N ASP A 27 -9.25 -6.83 -4.00
CA ASP A 27 -7.83 -7.14 -3.81
C ASP A 27 -7.14 -5.97 -3.08
N LEU A 28 -7.51 -4.73 -3.42
CA LEU A 28 -6.98 -3.51 -2.82
C LEU A 28 -7.25 -3.44 -1.31
N VAL A 29 -8.49 -3.72 -0.87
CA VAL A 29 -8.84 -3.67 0.57
C VAL A 29 -8.21 -4.78 1.40
N LYS A 30 -7.67 -5.83 0.77
CA LYS A 30 -6.99 -6.96 1.44
C LYS A 30 -5.47 -6.89 1.34
N LEU A 31 -4.95 -5.87 0.67
CA LEU A 31 -3.52 -5.62 0.53
C LEU A 31 -2.88 -5.41 1.89
N LYS A 32 -1.72 -6.03 2.11
CA LYS A 32 -0.94 -5.88 3.34
C LYS A 32 0.27 -4.99 3.09
N VAL A 33 0.74 -4.32 4.15
CA VAL A 33 1.95 -3.47 4.09
C VAL A 33 3.17 -4.25 3.58
N ARG A 34 3.31 -5.52 3.97
CA ARG A 34 4.38 -6.42 3.52
C ARG A 34 4.35 -6.72 2.02
N ASP A 35 3.22 -6.53 1.35
CA ASP A 35 3.07 -6.79 -0.10
C ASP A 35 3.64 -5.60 -0.92
N ILE A 36 3.90 -4.46 -0.27
CA ILE A 36 4.38 -3.21 -0.89
C ILE A 36 5.65 -2.64 -0.25
N SER A 37 6.11 -3.21 0.86
CA SER A 37 7.31 -2.77 1.60
C SER A 37 8.16 -3.98 1.98
N HIS A 38 9.39 -4.01 1.47
CA HIS A 38 10.40 -5.03 1.71
C HIS A 38 11.70 -4.36 2.18
N GLY A 39 11.79 -3.98 3.46
CA GLY A 39 12.96 -3.29 4.02
C GLY A 39 13.06 -1.80 3.71
N ASP A 40 12.52 -1.36 2.57
CA ASP A 40 12.39 0.06 2.19
C ASP A 40 11.01 0.66 2.55
N PRO A 41 10.89 2.00 2.66
CA PRO A 41 9.66 2.68 3.08
C PRO A 41 8.43 2.21 2.31
N ILE A 42 8.47 2.27 0.98
CA ILE A 42 7.54 1.63 0.04
C ILE A 42 8.33 1.33 -1.23
N ALA A 43 8.28 0.09 -1.70
CA ALA A 43 9.01 -0.30 -2.90
C ALA A 43 8.45 0.42 -4.14
N PRO A 44 9.29 0.78 -5.14
CA PRO A 44 8.82 1.37 -6.39
C PRO A 44 7.96 0.39 -7.22
N ARG A 45 8.06 -0.90 -6.91
CA ARG A 45 7.30 -1.99 -7.54
C ARG A 45 6.75 -2.91 -6.46
N ALA A 46 5.52 -3.36 -6.65
CA ALA A 46 4.89 -4.35 -5.79
C ALA A 46 4.39 -5.52 -6.62
N ILE A 47 4.33 -6.69 -5.99
CA ILE A 47 3.79 -7.93 -6.56
C ILE A 47 2.70 -8.42 -5.63
N VAL A 48 1.47 -8.43 -6.14
CA VAL A 48 0.28 -8.82 -5.36
C VAL A 48 -0.39 -10.00 -6.02
N MET A 49 -0.72 -11.01 -5.23
CA MET A 49 -1.48 -12.17 -5.71
C MET A 49 -2.96 -11.78 -5.88
N GLN A 50 -3.46 -11.80 -7.11
CA GLN A 50 -4.89 -11.59 -7.37
C GLN A 50 -5.70 -12.76 -6.83
N GLN A 51 -6.74 -12.49 -6.03
CA GLN A 51 -7.48 -13.56 -5.35
C GLN A 51 -8.31 -14.40 -6.30
N ARG A 52 -8.91 -13.78 -7.32
CA ARG A 52 -9.80 -14.49 -8.24
C ARG A 52 -9.04 -15.43 -9.19
N THR A 53 -7.83 -15.05 -9.58
CA THR A 53 -7.05 -15.77 -10.60
C THR A 53 -5.90 -16.55 -9.99
N GLY A 54 -5.52 -16.28 -8.74
CA GLY A 54 -4.32 -16.84 -8.11
C GLY A 54 -3.03 -16.42 -8.80
N ARG A 55 -3.06 -15.38 -9.66
CA ARG A 55 -1.89 -14.95 -10.44
C ARG A 55 -1.21 -13.75 -9.77
N PRO A 56 0.13 -13.73 -9.70
CA PRO A 56 0.84 -12.54 -9.28
C PRO A 56 0.66 -11.44 -10.32
N VAL A 57 0.32 -10.24 -9.86
CA VAL A 57 0.29 -9.03 -10.67
C VAL A 57 1.35 -8.10 -10.14
N GLN A 58 2.29 -7.75 -11.01
CA GLN A 58 3.29 -6.74 -10.76
C GLN A 58 2.82 -5.40 -11.32
N PHE A 59 3.00 -4.36 -10.52
CA PHE A 59 2.72 -2.98 -10.93
C PHE A 59 3.74 -2.03 -10.35
N GLU A 60 3.84 -0.86 -10.97
CA GLU A 60 4.69 0.24 -10.50
C GLU A 60 3.86 1.14 -9.60
N ILE A 61 4.46 1.54 -8.48
CA ILE A 61 3.87 2.49 -7.55
C ILE A 61 4.56 3.81 -7.81
N ILE A 62 3.85 4.83 -8.31
CA ILE A 62 4.50 6.11 -8.62
C ILE A 62 4.88 6.87 -7.33
N GLU A 63 5.79 7.84 -7.45
CA GLU A 63 6.31 8.58 -6.28
C GLU A 63 5.21 9.25 -5.44
N GLN A 64 4.20 9.82 -6.11
CA GLN A 64 3.06 10.46 -5.44
C GLN A 64 2.27 9.46 -4.58
N THR A 65 2.05 8.25 -5.10
CA THR A 65 1.37 7.17 -4.38
C THR A 65 2.21 6.69 -3.20
N ARG A 66 3.53 6.56 -3.37
CA ARG A 66 4.44 6.20 -2.26
C ARG A 66 4.38 7.23 -1.14
N LYS A 67 4.37 8.52 -1.44
CA LYS A 67 4.21 9.58 -0.43
C LYS A 67 2.88 9.48 0.31
N SER A 68 1.79 9.36 -0.44
CA SER A 68 0.42 9.29 0.12
C SER A 68 0.26 8.06 1.03
N VAL A 69 0.77 6.90 0.61
CA VAL A 69 0.70 5.65 1.40
C VAL A 69 1.64 5.73 2.61
N ALA A 70 2.83 6.32 2.49
CA ALA A 70 3.75 6.49 3.62
C ALA A 70 3.17 7.40 4.72
N GLU A 71 2.53 8.50 4.33
CA GLU A 71 1.81 9.38 5.26
C GLU A 71 0.68 8.63 5.98
N TRP A 72 -0.10 7.83 5.23
CA TRP A 72 -1.14 6.99 5.81
C TRP A 72 -0.59 5.96 6.81
N LEU A 73 0.50 5.25 6.45
CA LEU A 73 1.14 4.27 7.33
C LEU A 73 1.66 4.92 8.62
N ALA A 74 2.28 6.10 8.51
CA ALA A 74 2.75 6.87 9.66
C ALA A 74 1.59 7.28 10.59
N LEU A 75 0.45 7.69 10.03
CA LEU A 75 -0.76 8.02 10.80
C LEU A 75 -1.40 6.79 11.45
N ALA A 76 -1.43 5.67 10.73
CA ALA A 76 -1.98 4.40 11.20
C ALA A 76 -1.05 3.69 12.19
N LYS A 77 0.19 4.17 12.36
CA LYS A 77 1.27 3.53 13.13
C LYS A 77 1.54 2.09 12.68
N LEU A 78 1.30 1.81 11.39
CA LEU A 78 1.56 0.51 10.80
C LEU A 78 3.01 0.49 10.30
N LYS A 79 3.77 -0.52 10.72
CA LYS A 79 5.10 -0.79 10.21
C LYS A 79 5.07 -2.11 9.45
N SER A 80 5.85 -2.20 8.38
CA SER A 80 6.19 -3.51 7.82
C SER A 80 7.03 -4.23 8.87
N GLU A 81 6.57 -5.40 9.32
CA GLU A 81 7.30 -6.23 10.27
C GLU A 81 8.50 -6.86 9.54
N TYR A 82 9.60 -6.11 9.46
CA TYR A 82 10.89 -6.62 9.05
C TYR A 82 11.82 -6.57 10.26
N THR A 83 11.79 -7.65 11.05
CA THR A 83 12.86 -7.93 12.00
C THR A 83 14.11 -8.22 11.17
N ALA A 84 14.94 -7.21 10.97
CA ALA A 84 16.30 -7.43 10.51
C ALA A 84 17.01 -8.29 11.57
N ALA A 85 17.07 -9.60 11.33
CA ALA A 85 18.09 -10.42 11.97
C ALA A 85 19.43 -9.90 11.47
N GLN A 86 20.20 -9.34 12.39
CA GLN A 86 21.60 -8.96 12.23
C GLN A 86 22.46 -10.19 11.97
#